data_AF-A0A0G3CI13-F1
#
_entry.id   AF-A0A0G3CI13-F1
#
_cell.length_a   1.000
_cell.length_b   1.000
_cell.length_c   1.000
_cell.angle_alpha   90.00
_cell.angle_beta   90.00
_cell.angle_gamma   90.00
#
_symmetry.space_group_name_H-M   'P 1'
#
loop_
_entity.id
_entity.type
_entity.pdbx_description
1 polymer ?
#
loop_
_entity_poly.entity_id
_entity_poly.type
_entity_poly.pdbx_seq_one_letter_code
_entity_poly.pdbx_strand_id
1 'polypeptide(L)'
;MIESILWLAVGLMVASSVIPRTSRVRKLVGGIGWGVFSIHWSYQPLHYLEIMDYANVLLTIVVALFCLLVAYIMFLEYRKGPLRIINNREVLHSKFSAQGEADSLDITSMLTSASALGALVYFPFANFAFLNTWIIGGVTSQVLWVLHYLEIPAYMKAWNMISLNGYTVEIILACTAIESIALFMGLIGAVRAPLSRLVMAFIVSVPVIYVLNLIRDIFVVVAYGEQWFGADSFIIAHNYIAKAGSGIALFIISYAVLRILPELFGMIDGLWVILSKELKSLLRRPEGD
;
A
#
# COMPACT_ATOMS: atom_id res chain seq x y z
N MET A 1 -3.54 10.53 -20.27
CA MET A 1 -2.13 10.94 -19.99
C MET A 1 -1.69 10.54 -18.58
N ILE A 2 -2.44 10.86 -17.53
CA ILE A 2 -2.07 10.55 -16.12
C ILE A 2 -1.96 9.03 -15.85
N GLU A 3 -2.88 8.22 -16.39
CA GLU A 3 -2.83 6.76 -16.28
C GLU A 3 -1.59 6.16 -16.98
N SER A 4 -1.22 6.70 -18.15
CA SER A 4 -0.03 6.26 -18.89
C SER A 4 1.27 6.51 -18.11
N ILE A 5 1.33 7.62 -17.37
CA ILE A 5 2.46 7.97 -16.49
C ILE A 5 2.55 6.98 -15.32
N LEU A 6 1.41 6.61 -14.74
CA LEU A 6 1.36 5.64 -13.64
C LEU A 6 1.88 4.26 -14.08
N TRP A 7 1.36 3.72 -15.19
CA TRP A 7 1.81 2.42 -15.70
C TRP A 7 3.27 2.43 -16.13
N LEU A 8 3.77 3.56 -16.65
CA LEU A 8 5.19 3.73 -16.94
C LEU A 8 6.04 3.69 -15.65
N ALA A 9 5.64 4.41 -14.60
CA ALA A 9 6.32 4.40 -13.31
C ALA A 9 6.35 2.98 -12.71
N VAL A 10 5.20 2.30 -12.65
CA VAL A 10 5.09 0.93 -12.14
C VAL A 10 5.93 -0.02 -12.99
N GLY A 11 5.88 0.08 -14.32
CA GLY A 11 6.70 -0.73 -15.23
C GLY A 11 8.20 -0.58 -14.98
N LEU A 12 8.68 0.64 -14.75
CA LEU A 12 10.08 0.91 -14.37
C LEU A 12 10.43 0.32 -13.00
N MET A 13 9.54 0.42 -12.01
CA MET A 13 9.78 -0.14 -10.68
C MET A 13 9.77 -1.68 -10.69
N VAL A 14 8.94 -2.30 -11.53
CA VAL A 14 8.95 -3.74 -11.80
C VAL A 14 10.25 -4.14 -12.49
N ALA A 15 10.66 -3.42 -13.53
CA ALA A 15 11.94 -3.67 -14.21
C ALA A 15 13.13 -3.58 -13.24
N SER A 16 13.17 -2.56 -12.38
CA SER A 16 14.15 -2.43 -11.31
C SER A 16 14.14 -3.65 -10.37
N SER A 17 12.96 -4.17 -10.04
CA SER A 17 12.82 -5.30 -9.13
C SER A 17 13.41 -6.61 -9.67
N VAL A 18 13.30 -6.83 -10.99
CA VAL A 18 13.84 -8.00 -11.70
C VAL A 18 15.36 -7.92 -11.89
N ILE A 19 15.92 -6.72 -12.07
CA ILE A 19 17.37 -6.52 -12.25
C ILE A 19 18.13 -6.98 -10.99
N PRO A 20 19.24 -7.73 -11.10
CA PRO A 20 20.04 -8.17 -9.96
C PRO A 20 20.46 -7.01 -9.04
N ARG A 21 20.40 -7.22 -7.72
CA ARG A 21 20.75 -6.19 -6.71
C ARG A 21 22.20 -5.69 -6.81
N THR A 22 23.10 -6.52 -7.33
CA THR A 22 24.51 -6.19 -7.57
C THR A 22 24.71 -5.19 -8.72
N SER A 23 23.70 -5.01 -9.58
CA SER A 23 23.79 -4.12 -10.73
C SER A 23 23.46 -2.68 -10.35
N ARG A 24 24.34 -1.75 -10.75
CA ARG A 24 24.09 -0.31 -10.63
C ARG A 24 22.83 0.12 -11.37
N VAL A 25 22.54 -0.54 -12.49
CA VAL A 25 21.39 -0.24 -13.35
C VAL A 25 20.06 -0.38 -12.59
N ARG A 26 19.98 -1.30 -11.61
CA ARG A 26 18.81 -1.44 -10.73
C ARG A 26 18.43 -0.12 -10.07
N LYS A 27 19.42 0.58 -9.53
CA LYS A 27 19.25 1.86 -8.82
C LYS A 27 18.86 2.99 -9.76
N LEU A 28 19.45 3.02 -10.95
CA LEU A 28 19.09 3.99 -11.97
C LEU A 28 17.63 3.81 -12.42
N VAL A 29 17.26 2.60 -12.82
CA VAL A 29 15.90 2.29 -13.31
C VAL A 29 14.85 2.54 -12.22
N GLY A 30 15.14 2.13 -10.97
CA GLY A 30 14.23 2.38 -9.85
C GLY A 30 14.12 3.86 -9.51
N GLY A 31 15.23 4.61 -9.54
CA GLY A 31 15.22 6.05 -9.32
C GLY A 31 14.42 6.82 -10.37
N ILE A 32 14.54 6.44 -11.66
CA ILE A 32 13.69 6.98 -12.72
C ILE A 32 12.22 6.62 -12.45
N GLY A 33 11.93 5.38 -12.07
CA GLY A 33 10.58 4.93 -11.72
C GLY A 33 9.94 5.78 -10.62
N TRP A 34 10.64 6.01 -9.50
CA TRP A 34 10.18 6.89 -8.42
C TRP A 34 10.03 8.35 -8.85
N GLY A 35 10.91 8.85 -9.72
CA GLY A 35 10.80 10.19 -10.30
C GLY A 35 9.52 10.36 -11.13
N VAL A 36 9.24 9.41 -12.03
CA VAL A 36 7.99 9.39 -12.82
C VAL A 36 6.77 9.20 -11.91
N PHE A 37 6.88 8.39 -10.87
CA PHE A 37 5.81 8.21 -9.88
C PHE A 37 5.51 9.51 -9.13
N SER A 38 6.52 10.30 -8.78
CA SER A 38 6.30 11.63 -8.21
C SER A 38 5.51 12.53 -9.14
N ILE A 39 5.79 12.52 -10.44
CA ILE A 39 5.08 13.37 -11.40
C ILE A 39 3.58 13.05 -11.37
N HIS A 40 3.22 11.76 -11.33
CA HIS A 40 1.82 11.34 -11.17
C HIS A 40 1.19 11.94 -9.90
N TRP A 41 1.84 11.80 -8.75
CA TRP A 41 1.32 12.32 -7.48
C TRP A 41 1.27 13.84 -7.43
N SER A 42 2.14 14.56 -8.14
CA SER A 42 2.11 16.02 -8.23
C SER A 42 0.90 16.58 -8.99
N TYR A 43 0.23 15.78 -9.82
CA TYR A 43 -1.01 16.20 -10.50
C TYR A 43 -2.27 16.04 -9.63
N GLN A 44 -2.26 15.12 -8.66
CA GLN A 44 -3.42 14.79 -7.82
C GLN A 44 -3.96 15.95 -6.95
N PRO A 45 -3.13 16.86 -6.39
CA PRO A 45 -3.61 17.97 -5.58
C PRO A 45 -4.69 18.83 -6.26
N LEU A 46 -4.59 19.03 -7.59
CA LEU A 46 -5.56 19.83 -8.34
C LEU A 46 -6.95 19.22 -8.29
N HIS A 47 -7.05 17.90 -8.47
CA HIS A 47 -8.30 17.17 -8.38
C HIS A 47 -8.91 17.23 -6.98
N TYR A 48 -8.10 17.04 -5.93
CA TYR A 48 -8.59 17.06 -4.55
C TYR A 48 -8.97 18.48 -4.07
N LEU A 49 -8.35 19.52 -4.62
CA LEU A 49 -8.77 20.90 -4.39
C LEU A 49 -10.16 21.18 -4.97
N GLU A 50 -10.49 20.64 -6.14
CA GLU A 50 -11.81 20.82 -6.78
C GLU A 50 -12.95 20.23 -5.94
N ILE A 51 -12.71 19.14 -5.22
CA ILE A 51 -13.70 18.50 -4.34
C ILE A 51 -13.59 18.93 -2.86
N MET A 52 -12.80 19.98 -2.58
CA MET A 52 -12.54 20.53 -1.22
C MET A 52 -11.99 19.51 -0.21
N ASP A 53 -11.26 18.49 -0.68
CA ASP A 53 -10.64 17.47 0.17
C ASP A 53 -9.19 17.85 0.51
N TYR A 54 -9.04 18.78 1.45
CA TYR A 54 -7.74 19.30 1.85
C TYR A 54 -6.81 18.25 2.48
N ALA A 55 -7.36 17.20 3.07
CA ALA A 55 -6.58 16.12 3.65
C ALA A 55 -5.83 15.36 2.55
N ASN A 56 -6.53 15.01 1.46
CA ASN A 56 -5.92 14.34 0.32
C ASN A 56 -5.00 15.26 -0.50
N VAL A 57 -5.26 16.57 -0.53
CA VAL A 57 -4.31 17.56 -1.08
C VAL A 57 -2.97 17.49 -0.35
N LEU A 58 -2.98 17.57 0.98
CA LEU A 58 -1.74 17.50 1.76
C LEU A 58 -1.05 16.14 1.59
N LEU A 59 -1.81 15.04 1.64
CA LEU A 59 -1.28 13.69 1.51
C LEU A 59 -0.57 13.49 0.16
N THR A 60 -1.20 13.90 -0.95
CA THR A 60 -0.63 13.74 -2.29
C THR A 60 0.65 14.55 -2.49
N ILE A 61 0.74 15.75 -1.91
CA ILE A 61 1.97 16.55 -1.88
C ILE A 61 3.08 15.83 -1.10
N VAL A 62 2.78 15.35 0.11
CA VAL A 62 3.75 14.60 0.94
C VAL A 62 4.26 13.36 0.21
N VAL A 63 3.37 12.62 -0.44
CA VAL A 63 3.73 11.43 -1.23
C VAL A 63 4.61 11.81 -2.42
N ALA A 64 4.31 12.90 -3.13
CA ALA A 64 5.15 13.37 -4.23
C ALA A 64 6.56 13.71 -3.74
N LEU A 65 6.69 14.47 -2.63
CA LEU A 65 7.98 14.80 -2.03
C LEU A 65 8.75 13.55 -1.57
N PHE A 66 8.05 12.59 -0.98
CA PHE A 66 8.64 11.30 -0.60
C PHE A 66 9.17 10.55 -1.83
N CYS A 67 8.40 10.49 -2.92
CA CYS A 67 8.82 9.84 -4.16
C CYS A 67 10.07 10.52 -4.76
N LEU A 68 10.14 11.86 -4.76
CA LEU A 68 11.33 12.61 -5.19
C LEU A 68 12.54 12.30 -4.32
N LEU A 69 12.36 12.24 -3.00
CA LEU A 69 13.44 11.95 -2.07
C LEU A 69 13.98 10.54 -2.30
N VAL A 70 13.11 9.54 -2.47
CA VAL A 70 13.52 8.16 -2.80
C VAL A 70 14.23 8.11 -4.16
N ALA A 71 13.72 8.81 -5.17
CA ALA A 71 14.35 8.91 -6.49
C ALA A 71 15.77 9.49 -6.39
N TYR A 72 15.93 10.58 -5.63
CA TYR A 72 17.21 11.23 -5.36
C TYR A 72 18.19 10.29 -4.65
N ILE A 73 17.74 9.60 -3.59
CA ILE A 73 18.57 8.63 -2.86
C ILE A 73 19.02 7.49 -3.79
N MET A 74 18.12 6.94 -4.61
CA MET A 74 18.48 5.86 -5.55
C MET A 74 19.48 6.35 -6.62
N PHE A 75 19.38 7.61 -7.04
CA PHE A 75 20.36 8.20 -7.95
C PHE A 75 21.72 8.44 -7.30
N LEU A 76 21.75 8.82 -6.02
CA LEU A 76 22.97 8.85 -5.22
C LEU A 76 23.59 7.46 -5.10
N GLU A 77 22.78 6.42 -4.85
CA GLU A 77 23.26 5.04 -4.79
C GLU A 77 23.81 4.57 -6.14
N TYR A 78 23.21 4.97 -7.24
CA TYR A 78 23.72 4.70 -8.58
C TYR A 78 25.12 5.32 -8.80
N ARG A 79 25.32 6.58 -8.38
CA ARG A 79 26.59 7.30 -8.57
C ARG A 79 27.69 6.85 -7.59
N LYS A 80 27.36 6.74 -6.30
CA LYS A 80 28.33 6.57 -5.20
C LYS A 80 28.41 5.14 -4.67
N GLY A 81 27.45 4.27 -4.99
CA GLY A 81 27.33 2.92 -4.44
C GLY A 81 26.17 2.78 -3.45
N PRO A 82 25.66 1.55 -3.20
CA PRO A 82 24.53 1.33 -2.30
C PRO A 82 24.83 1.78 -0.86
N LEU A 83 23.80 2.28 -0.18
CA LEU A 83 23.88 2.69 1.21
C LEU A 83 23.94 1.44 2.11
N ARG A 84 24.86 1.45 3.06
CA ARG A 84 24.95 0.45 4.13
C ARG A 84 24.76 1.15 5.46
N ILE A 85 23.87 0.60 6.28
CA ILE A 85 23.66 1.04 7.65
C ILE A 85 24.55 0.17 8.55
N ILE A 86 25.37 0.82 9.37
CA ILE A 86 26.23 0.15 10.36
C ILE A 86 25.64 0.42 11.74
N ASN A 87 25.89 -0.47 12.72
CA ASN A 87 25.32 -0.51 14.08
C ASN A 87 25.07 0.83 14.80
N ASN A 88 25.82 1.91 14.49
CA ASN A 88 25.58 3.26 15.03
C ASN A 88 24.58 4.12 14.23
N ARG A 89 23.71 3.50 13.41
CA ARG A 89 22.87 4.19 12.41
C ARG A 89 23.70 5.06 11.46
N GLU A 90 25.00 4.79 11.32
CA GLU A 90 25.87 5.46 10.36
C GLU A 90 25.57 4.96 8.95
N VAL A 91 25.54 5.89 7.99
CA VAL A 91 25.14 5.60 6.61
C VAL A 91 26.36 5.83 5.75
N LEU A 92 26.91 4.75 5.18
CA LEU A 92 28.12 4.77 4.36
C LEU A 92 27.82 4.19 2.97
N HIS A 93 28.50 4.71 1.94
CA HIS A 93 28.44 4.11 0.61
C HIS A 93 29.38 2.92 0.54
N SER A 94 28.90 1.81 -0.04
CA SER A 94 29.69 0.60 -0.27
C SER A 94 29.87 0.32 -1.77
N LYS A 95 30.86 -0.49 -2.15
CA LYS A 95 31.01 -0.93 -3.55
C LYS A 95 29.95 -1.98 -3.87
N PHE A 96 29.28 -1.86 -5.02
CA PHE A 96 28.31 -2.85 -5.52
C PHE A 96 28.87 -4.30 -5.58
N SER A 97 30.17 -4.48 -5.84
CA SER A 97 30.85 -5.79 -5.88
C SER A 97 30.99 -6.44 -4.49
N ALA A 98 30.92 -5.67 -3.42
CA ALA A 98 31.02 -6.16 -2.03
C ALA A 98 29.67 -6.63 -1.47
N GLN A 99 28.63 -6.68 -2.28
CA GLN A 99 27.28 -7.10 -1.89
C GLN A 99 27.21 -8.64 -1.82
N GLY A 100 28.00 -9.21 -0.92
CA GLY A 100 28.06 -10.64 -0.60
C GLY A 100 27.19 -11.00 0.62
N GLU A 101 26.15 -11.80 0.33
CA GLU A 101 25.45 -12.83 1.11
C GLU A 101 24.99 -12.72 2.57
N ALA A 102 25.29 -11.70 3.40
CA ALA A 102 24.84 -11.81 4.80
C ALA A 102 24.22 -10.60 5.50
N ASP A 103 24.40 -9.33 5.12
CA ASP A 103 24.02 -8.27 6.09
C ASP A 103 23.79 -6.83 5.58
N SER A 104 23.53 -6.62 4.29
CA SER A 104 23.10 -5.30 3.82
C SER A 104 21.67 -5.37 3.30
N LEU A 105 20.71 -5.06 4.17
CA LEU A 105 19.33 -4.89 3.79
C LEU A 105 19.25 -3.75 2.75
N ASP A 106 19.00 -4.10 1.49
CA ASP A 106 18.91 -3.13 0.40
C ASP A 106 17.54 -2.44 0.43
N ILE A 107 17.42 -1.46 1.32
CA ILE A 107 16.16 -0.81 1.73
C ILE A 107 15.45 -0.17 0.54
N THR A 108 16.14 0.63 -0.26
CA THR A 108 15.50 1.33 -1.40
C THR A 108 15.05 0.35 -2.47
N SER A 109 15.80 -0.74 -2.69
CA SER A 109 15.38 -1.82 -3.59
C SER A 109 14.19 -2.60 -3.05
N MET A 110 14.13 -2.87 -1.74
CA MET A 110 13.00 -3.53 -1.10
C MET A 110 11.75 -2.65 -1.15
N LEU A 111 11.87 -1.36 -0.83
CA LEU A 111 10.78 -0.39 -0.94
C LEU A 111 10.27 -0.31 -2.38
N THR A 112 11.17 -0.24 -3.36
CA THR A 112 10.79 -0.22 -4.79
C THR A 112 10.03 -1.49 -5.18
N SER A 113 10.52 -2.67 -4.75
CA SER A 113 9.85 -3.93 -5.01
C SER A 113 8.51 -4.06 -4.30
N ALA A 114 8.39 -3.57 -3.06
CA ALA A 114 7.15 -3.60 -2.31
C ALA A 114 6.07 -2.74 -2.98
N SER A 115 6.43 -1.51 -3.36
CA SER A 115 5.54 -0.61 -4.09
C SER A 115 5.16 -1.15 -5.47
N ALA A 116 6.11 -1.73 -6.20
CA ALA A 116 5.85 -2.31 -7.52
C ALA A 116 4.89 -3.50 -7.44
N LEU A 117 5.13 -4.43 -6.51
CA LEU A 117 4.29 -5.61 -6.32
C LEU A 117 2.90 -5.24 -5.80
N GLY A 118 2.80 -4.31 -4.85
CA GLY A 118 1.51 -3.80 -4.38
C GLY A 118 0.72 -3.12 -5.51
N ALA A 119 1.39 -2.28 -6.31
CA ALA A 119 0.80 -1.66 -7.48
C ALA A 119 0.30 -2.70 -8.51
N LEU A 120 1.06 -3.76 -8.77
CA LEU A 120 0.65 -4.84 -9.66
C LEU A 120 -0.54 -5.63 -9.12
N VAL A 121 -0.74 -5.72 -7.81
CA VAL A 121 -1.90 -6.37 -7.21
C VAL A 121 -3.13 -5.46 -7.27
N TYR A 122 -2.98 -4.17 -6.98
CA TYR A 122 -4.11 -3.23 -6.88
C TYR A 122 -4.59 -2.70 -8.24
N PHE A 123 -3.68 -2.19 -9.08
CA PHE A 123 -4.06 -1.43 -10.27
C PHE A 123 -4.83 -2.20 -11.35
N PRO A 124 -4.66 -3.52 -11.53
CA PRO A 124 -5.55 -4.26 -12.43
C PRO A 124 -7.02 -4.14 -12.04
N PHE A 125 -7.35 -4.18 -10.74
CA PHE A 125 -8.72 -4.04 -10.25
C PHE A 125 -9.20 -2.58 -10.26
N ALA A 126 -8.29 -1.60 -10.18
CA ALA A 126 -8.66 -0.19 -10.23
C ALA A 126 -8.91 0.31 -11.66
N ASN A 127 -8.16 -0.19 -12.65
CA ASN A 127 -8.18 0.36 -14.02
C ASN A 127 -8.94 -0.51 -15.02
N PHE A 128 -9.01 -1.84 -14.84
CA PHE A 128 -9.74 -2.71 -15.76
C PHE A 128 -11.17 -2.91 -15.26
N ALA A 129 -12.14 -2.35 -15.99
CA ALA A 129 -13.57 -2.41 -15.64
C ALA A 129 -14.08 -3.84 -15.39
N PHE A 130 -13.59 -4.82 -16.15
CA PHE A 130 -13.93 -6.23 -15.95
C PHE A 130 -13.49 -6.76 -14.58
N LEU A 131 -12.24 -6.53 -14.18
CA LEU A 131 -11.73 -6.97 -12.88
C LEU A 131 -12.36 -6.18 -11.73
N ASN A 132 -12.60 -4.88 -11.93
CA ASN A 132 -13.26 -4.01 -10.97
C ASN A 132 -14.68 -4.50 -10.64
N THR A 133 -15.50 -4.71 -11.66
CA THR A 133 -16.87 -5.20 -11.51
C THR A 133 -16.90 -6.62 -10.94
N TRP A 134 -15.97 -7.48 -11.35
CA TRP A 134 -15.84 -8.84 -10.84
C TRP A 134 -15.54 -8.90 -9.34
N ILE A 135 -14.54 -8.14 -8.85
CA ILE A 135 -14.17 -8.19 -7.43
C ILE A 135 -15.24 -7.55 -6.54
N ILE A 136 -15.82 -6.42 -6.97
CA ILE A 136 -16.90 -5.74 -6.25
C ILE A 136 -18.14 -6.65 -6.19
N GLY A 137 -18.63 -7.11 -7.34
CA GLY A 137 -19.81 -7.98 -7.40
C GLY A 137 -19.61 -9.31 -6.67
N GLY A 138 -18.38 -9.86 -6.70
CA GLY A 138 -18.00 -11.04 -5.93
C GLY A 138 -18.14 -10.83 -4.42
N VAL A 139 -17.59 -9.73 -3.89
CA VAL A 139 -17.73 -9.36 -2.47
C VAL A 139 -19.18 -9.08 -2.12
N THR A 140 -19.91 -8.31 -2.94
CA THR A 140 -21.34 -8.04 -2.75
C THR A 140 -22.15 -9.34 -2.63
N SER A 141 -21.90 -10.30 -3.53
CA SER A 141 -22.59 -11.59 -3.54
C SER A 141 -22.26 -12.44 -2.29
N GLN A 142 -21.01 -12.43 -1.84
CA GLN A 142 -20.60 -13.15 -0.64
C GLN A 142 -21.19 -12.54 0.64
N VAL A 143 -21.22 -11.20 0.75
CA VAL A 143 -21.88 -10.51 1.86
C VAL A 143 -23.35 -10.89 1.90
N LEU A 144 -24.05 -10.85 0.77
CA LEU A 144 -25.46 -11.27 0.70
C LEU A 144 -25.63 -12.75 1.08
N TRP A 145 -24.76 -13.63 0.60
CA TRP A 145 -24.82 -15.05 0.91
C TRP A 145 -24.70 -15.31 2.42
N VAL A 146 -23.78 -14.62 3.11
CA VAL A 146 -23.67 -14.73 4.58
C VAL A 146 -24.90 -14.16 5.29
N LEU A 147 -25.43 -13.02 4.82
CA LEU A 147 -26.66 -12.44 5.39
C LEU A 147 -27.85 -13.40 5.28
N HIS A 148 -28.03 -14.06 4.13
CA HIS A 148 -29.08 -15.07 3.94
C HIS A 148 -28.86 -16.31 4.80
N TYR A 149 -27.61 -16.75 4.95
CA TYR A 149 -27.26 -17.82 5.88
C TYR A 149 -27.63 -17.49 7.33
N LEU A 150 -27.58 -16.21 7.71
CA LEU A 150 -28.01 -15.70 9.01
C LEU A 150 -29.51 -15.33 9.06
N GLU A 151 -30.30 -15.73 8.06
CA GLU A 151 -31.74 -15.45 7.95
C GLU A 151 -32.10 -13.95 7.91
N ILE A 152 -31.16 -13.09 7.52
CA ILE A 152 -31.40 -11.65 7.38
C ILE A 152 -31.99 -11.38 5.98
N PRO A 153 -33.17 -10.74 5.87
CA PRO A 153 -33.91 -10.56 4.61
C PRO A 153 -33.34 -9.44 3.73
N ALA A 154 -32.02 -9.37 3.60
CA ALA A 154 -31.35 -8.45 2.68
C ALA A 154 -31.54 -8.91 1.23
N TYR A 155 -31.48 -7.99 0.27
CA TYR A 155 -31.52 -8.32 -1.15
C TYR A 155 -30.61 -7.41 -1.97
N MET A 156 -30.18 -7.87 -3.14
CA MET A 156 -29.43 -7.04 -4.08
C MET A 156 -30.38 -6.09 -4.82
N LYS A 157 -30.17 -4.78 -4.64
CA LYS A 157 -30.85 -3.74 -5.44
C LYS A 157 -30.17 -3.53 -6.78
N ALA A 158 -28.85 -3.76 -6.82
CA ALA A 158 -28.01 -3.76 -8.01
C ALA A 158 -26.82 -4.71 -7.80
N TRP A 159 -26.00 -4.90 -8.83
CA TRP A 159 -24.84 -5.79 -8.80
C TRP A 159 -23.79 -5.43 -7.72
N ASN A 160 -23.76 -4.17 -7.26
CA ASN A 160 -22.89 -3.67 -6.20
C ASN A 160 -23.64 -3.06 -5.01
N MET A 161 -24.98 -3.22 -4.92
CA MET A 161 -25.79 -2.59 -3.87
C MET A 161 -26.64 -3.60 -3.11
N ILE A 162 -26.54 -3.58 -1.77
CA ILE A 162 -27.30 -4.44 -0.86
C ILE A 162 -28.30 -3.57 -0.10
N SER A 163 -29.56 -3.99 -0.06
CA SER A 163 -30.61 -3.29 0.69
C SER A 163 -31.21 -4.18 1.79
N LEU A 164 -31.47 -3.55 2.93
CA LEU A 164 -32.16 -4.12 4.09
C LEU A 164 -33.10 -3.04 4.66
N ASN A 165 -34.38 -3.39 4.86
CA ASN A 165 -35.42 -2.49 5.38
C ASN A 165 -35.53 -1.12 4.67
N GLY A 166 -35.26 -1.06 3.37
CA GLY A 166 -35.32 0.17 2.57
C GLY A 166 -34.04 1.02 2.60
N TYR A 167 -33.07 0.70 3.44
CA TYR A 167 -31.75 1.31 3.45
C TYR A 167 -30.81 0.54 2.53
N THR A 168 -29.98 1.24 1.75
CA THR A 168 -29.10 0.63 0.73
C THR A 168 -27.65 1.00 1.01
N VAL A 169 -26.76 0.00 1.02
CA VAL A 169 -25.30 0.17 1.06
C VAL A 169 -24.72 -0.17 -0.30
N GLU A 170 -23.94 0.75 -0.86
CA GLU A 170 -23.15 0.52 -2.06
C GLU A 170 -21.76 -0.02 -1.71
N ILE A 171 -21.39 -1.15 -2.30
CA ILE A 171 -20.06 -1.74 -2.20
C ILE A 171 -19.21 -1.16 -3.33
N ILE A 172 -18.11 -0.52 -2.96
CA ILE A 172 -17.12 0.06 -3.88
C ILE A 172 -15.80 -0.71 -3.79
N LEU A 173 -14.82 -0.38 -4.65
CA LEU A 173 -13.53 -1.07 -4.66
C LEU A 173 -12.82 -1.06 -3.29
N ALA A 174 -12.88 0.07 -2.57
CA ALA A 174 -12.32 0.21 -1.22
C ALA A 174 -12.97 -0.74 -0.20
N CYS A 175 -14.18 -1.23 -0.48
CA CYS A 175 -14.88 -2.21 0.35
C CYS A 175 -14.44 -3.65 0.08
N THR A 176 -13.56 -3.94 -0.89
CA THR A 176 -13.24 -5.33 -1.29
C THR A 176 -12.02 -5.94 -0.62
N ALA A 177 -11.45 -5.26 0.37
CA ALA A 177 -10.17 -5.57 1.02
C ALA A 177 -8.91 -5.45 0.14
N ILE A 178 -9.06 -5.19 -1.17
CA ILE A 178 -7.96 -5.24 -2.15
C ILE A 178 -6.82 -4.28 -1.81
N GLU A 179 -7.10 -3.12 -1.22
CA GLU A 179 -6.08 -2.14 -0.82
C GLU A 179 -5.13 -2.70 0.24
N SER A 180 -5.69 -3.28 1.30
CA SER A 180 -4.91 -3.90 2.38
C SER A 180 -4.20 -5.16 1.88
N ILE A 181 -4.86 -5.99 1.07
CA ILE A 181 -4.25 -7.19 0.47
C ILE A 181 -3.07 -6.80 -0.42
N ALA A 182 -3.21 -5.79 -1.28
CA ALA A 182 -2.15 -5.31 -2.14
C ALA A 182 -0.94 -4.82 -1.33
N LEU A 183 -1.18 -4.10 -0.23
CA LEU A 183 -0.11 -3.65 0.68
C LEU A 183 0.68 -4.84 1.25
N PHE A 184 0.00 -5.84 1.84
CA PHE A 184 0.71 -6.99 2.42
C PHE A 184 1.37 -7.88 1.37
N MET A 185 0.71 -8.10 0.23
CA MET A 185 1.30 -8.84 -0.89
C MET A 185 2.57 -8.17 -1.40
N GLY A 186 2.56 -6.83 -1.50
CA GLY A 186 3.74 -6.05 -1.85
C GLY A 186 4.87 -6.22 -0.85
N LEU A 187 4.58 -6.03 0.44
CA LEU A 187 5.58 -6.17 1.52
C LEU A 187 6.16 -7.58 1.60
N ILE A 188 5.32 -8.61 1.62
CA ILE A 188 5.73 -10.02 1.71
C ILE A 188 6.58 -10.40 0.49
N GLY A 189 6.14 -10.02 -0.72
CA GLY A 189 6.86 -10.34 -1.95
C GLY A 189 8.20 -9.62 -2.14
N ALA A 190 8.41 -8.48 -1.47
CA ALA A 190 9.66 -7.72 -1.54
C ALA A 190 10.77 -8.28 -0.62
N VAL A 191 10.39 -9.08 0.38
CA VAL A 191 11.30 -9.64 1.38
C VAL A 191 12.00 -10.88 0.84
N ARG A 192 13.29 -11.01 1.16
CA ARG A 192 14.05 -12.24 0.95
C ARG A 192 14.01 -13.06 2.22
N ALA A 193 13.08 -14.00 2.29
CA ALA A 193 12.97 -14.96 3.38
C ALA A 193 12.70 -16.37 2.80
N PRO A 194 13.00 -17.44 3.58
CA PRO A 194 12.57 -18.79 3.23
C PRO A 194 11.07 -18.84 2.92
N LEU A 195 10.70 -19.63 1.91
CA LEU A 195 9.32 -19.70 1.41
C LEU A 195 8.31 -20.07 2.50
N SER A 196 8.70 -20.89 3.48
CA SER A 196 7.86 -21.22 4.64
C SER A 196 7.43 -19.99 5.44
N ARG A 197 8.33 -19.02 5.66
CA ARG A 197 8.01 -17.77 6.37
C ARG A 197 7.15 -16.86 5.53
N LEU A 198 7.38 -16.80 4.21
CA LEU A 198 6.56 -16.01 3.28
C LEU A 198 5.12 -16.55 3.21
N VAL A 199 4.95 -17.87 3.09
CA VAL A 199 3.63 -18.51 3.09
C VAL A 199 2.92 -18.31 4.43
N MET A 200 3.63 -18.44 5.55
CA MET A 200 3.04 -18.18 6.87
C MET A 200 2.60 -16.73 7.03
N ALA A 201 3.41 -15.77 6.57
CA ALA A 201 3.04 -14.35 6.54
C ALA A 201 1.83 -14.08 5.63
N PHE A 202 1.74 -14.77 4.48
CA PHE A 202 0.60 -14.68 3.58
C PHE A 202 -0.68 -15.20 4.23
N ILE A 203 -0.64 -16.40 4.84
CA ILE A 203 -1.82 -17.03 5.45
C ILE A 203 -2.36 -16.24 6.64
N VAL A 204 -1.48 -15.66 7.47
CA VAL A 204 -1.92 -14.84 8.62
C VAL A 204 -2.43 -13.45 8.21
N SER A 205 -2.14 -12.98 7.00
CA SER A 205 -2.55 -11.67 6.53
C SER A 205 -3.67 -11.73 5.50
N VAL A 206 -3.41 -12.20 4.29
CA VAL A 206 -4.31 -12.05 3.14
C VAL A 206 -5.69 -12.69 3.35
N PRO A 207 -5.81 -13.98 3.74
CA PRO A 207 -7.12 -14.57 4.05
C PRO A 207 -7.83 -13.90 5.22
N VAL A 208 -7.08 -13.52 6.27
CA VAL A 208 -7.64 -12.88 7.47
C VAL A 208 -8.21 -11.51 7.14
N ILE A 209 -7.47 -10.70 6.37
CA ILE A 209 -7.92 -9.39 5.87
C ILE A 209 -9.21 -9.54 5.08
N TYR A 210 -9.28 -10.53 4.18
CA TYR A 210 -10.46 -10.79 3.38
C TYR A 210 -11.68 -11.13 4.23
N VAL A 211 -11.54 -12.06 5.18
CA VAL A 211 -12.63 -12.46 6.08
C VAL A 211 -13.10 -11.30 6.97
N LEU A 212 -12.16 -10.56 7.56
CA LEU A 212 -12.49 -9.39 8.39
C LEU A 212 -13.17 -8.30 7.59
N ASN A 213 -12.82 -8.14 6.31
CA ASN A 213 -13.50 -7.23 5.41
C ASN A 213 -14.94 -7.64 5.15
N LEU A 214 -15.22 -8.93 4.91
CA LEU A 214 -16.60 -9.41 4.77
C LEU A 214 -17.41 -9.15 6.04
N ILE A 215 -16.83 -9.43 7.21
CA ILE A 215 -17.47 -9.14 8.51
C ILE A 215 -17.78 -7.64 8.63
N ARG A 216 -16.85 -6.77 8.24
CA ARG A 216 -17.04 -5.32 8.25
C ARG A 216 -18.21 -4.90 7.37
N ASP A 217 -18.29 -5.42 6.15
CA ASP A 217 -19.35 -5.05 5.20
C ASP A 217 -20.72 -5.57 5.66
N ILE A 218 -20.79 -6.81 6.16
CA ILE A 218 -21.99 -7.38 6.79
C ILE A 218 -22.45 -6.49 7.96
N PHE A 219 -21.53 -6.12 8.84
CA PHE A 219 -21.83 -5.24 9.97
C PHE A 219 -22.42 -3.91 9.52
N VAL A 220 -21.84 -3.26 8.50
CA VAL A 220 -22.34 -1.99 7.98
C VAL A 220 -23.72 -2.14 7.37
N VAL A 221 -23.98 -3.21 6.60
CA VAL A 221 -25.30 -3.48 6.00
C VAL A 221 -26.36 -3.66 7.09
N VAL A 222 -26.07 -4.47 8.12
CA VAL A 222 -27.03 -4.75 9.19
C VAL A 222 -27.24 -3.54 10.08
N ALA A 223 -26.17 -2.90 10.53
CA ALA A 223 -26.27 -1.74 11.42
C ALA A 223 -27.00 -0.57 10.76
N TYR A 224 -26.80 -0.37 9.44
CA TYR A 224 -27.53 0.65 8.69
C TYR A 224 -28.96 0.22 8.37
N GLY A 225 -29.21 -1.02 7.96
CA GLY A 225 -30.55 -1.52 7.63
C GLY A 225 -31.50 -1.58 8.83
N GLU A 226 -31.00 -1.98 9.98
CA GLU A 226 -31.76 -2.06 11.24
C GLU A 226 -31.72 -0.75 12.04
N GLN A 227 -31.07 0.29 11.51
CA GLN A 227 -30.97 1.61 12.15
C GLN A 227 -30.47 1.54 13.60
N TRP A 228 -29.43 0.75 13.89
CA TRP A 228 -28.90 0.54 15.25
C TRP A 228 -28.54 1.84 15.98
N PHE A 229 -28.22 2.89 15.24
CA PHE A 229 -27.86 4.21 15.77
C PHE A 229 -28.77 5.34 15.23
N GLY A 230 -29.97 5.02 14.74
CA GLY A 230 -30.90 6.00 14.16
C GLY A 230 -30.44 6.58 12.83
N ALA A 231 -30.79 7.84 12.56
CA ALA A 231 -30.55 8.48 11.25
C ALA A 231 -29.06 8.48 10.81
N ASP A 232 -28.14 8.53 11.77
CA ASP A 232 -26.70 8.53 11.53
C ASP A 232 -26.09 7.12 11.51
N SER A 233 -26.91 6.06 11.43
CA SER A 233 -26.43 4.66 11.49
C SER A 233 -25.35 4.35 10.47
N PHE A 234 -25.46 4.86 9.24
CA PHE A 234 -24.41 4.68 8.23
C PHE A 234 -23.11 5.35 8.66
N ILE A 235 -23.17 6.59 9.13
CA ILE A 235 -22.00 7.36 9.53
C ILE A 235 -21.31 6.67 10.72
N ILE A 236 -22.08 6.29 11.75
CA ILE A 236 -21.56 5.65 12.96
C ILE A 236 -20.98 4.26 12.63
N ALA A 237 -21.70 3.44 11.89
CA ALA A 237 -21.24 2.11 11.52
C ALA A 237 -20.02 2.16 10.59
N HIS A 238 -20.07 2.93 9.50
CA HIS A 238 -19.04 2.93 8.47
C HIS A 238 -17.83 3.82 8.83
N ASN A 239 -18.06 5.10 9.16
CA ASN A 239 -16.97 6.07 9.33
C ASN A 239 -16.25 5.95 10.68
N TYR A 240 -16.95 5.49 11.72
CA TYR A 240 -16.37 5.37 13.06
C TYR A 240 -16.04 3.91 13.42
N ILE A 241 -17.05 3.05 13.55
CA ILE A 241 -16.85 1.70 14.12
C ILE A 241 -16.08 0.80 13.15
N ALA A 242 -16.55 0.65 11.91
CA ALA A 242 -15.91 -0.20 10.90
C ALA A 242 -14.49 0.27 10.57
N LYS A 243 -14.30 1.59 10.45
CA LYS A 243 -12.99 2.18 10.17
C LYS A 243 -12.01 1.99 11.33
N ALA A 244 -12.44 2.23 12.58
CA ALA A 244 -11.61 1.99 13.76
C ALA A 244 -11.28 0.50 13.92
N GLY A 245 -12.28 -0.38 13.79
CA GLY A 245 -12.10 -1.84 13.87
C GLY A 245 -11.13 -2.37 12.81
N SER A 246 -11.25 -1.90 11.57
CA SER A 246 -10.33 -2.24 10.48
C SER A 246 -8.90 -1.74 10.78
N GLY A 247 -8.75 -0.55 11.35
CA GLY A 247 -7.45 0.00 11.76
C GLY A 247 -6.78 -0.85 12.85
N ILE A 248 -7.54 -1.27 13.87
CA ILE A 248 -7.04 -2.15 14.94
C ILE A 248 -6.63 -3.51 14.36
N ALA A 249 -7.48 -4.11 13.52
CA ALA A 249 -7.18 -5.36 12.85
C ALA A 249 -5.90 -5.26 12.00
N LEU A 250 -5.76 -4.18 11.22
CA LEU A 250 -4.59 -3.91 10.40
C LEU A 250 -3.32 -3.83 11.25
N PHE A 251 -3.38 -3.19 12.42
CA PHE A 251 -2.25 -3.11 13.35
C PHE A 251 -1.84 -4.49 13.89
N ILE A 252 -2.82 -5.30 14.31
CA ILE A 252 -2.59 -6.67 14.80
C ILE A 252 -1.96 -7.54 13.71
N ILE A 253 -2.50 -7.50 12.49
CA ILE A 253 -1.99 -8.27 11.36
C ILE A 253 -0.59 -7.80 10.97
N SER A 254 -0.35 -6.49 10.96
CA SER A 254 0.98 -5.91 10.72
C SER A 254 1.99 -6.41 11.74
N TYR A 255 1.63 -6.41 13.02
CA TYR A 255 2.49 -6.94 14.08
C TYR A 255 2.80 -8.43 13.89
N ALA A 256 1.79 -9.25 13.56
CA ALA A 256 1.98 -10.68 13.29
C ALA A 256 2.93 -10.90 12.10
N VAL A 257 2.73 -10.17 11.00
CA VAL A 257 3.60 -10.25 9.81
C VAL A 257 5.03 -9.80 10.12
N LEU A 258 5.23 -8.71 10.87
CA LEU A 258 6.55 -8.24 11.30
C LEU A 258 7.28 -9.27 12.17
N ARG A 259 6.55 -10.00 13.03
CA ARG A 259 7.12 -11.07 13.85
C ARG A 259 7.59 -12.26 13.00
N ILE A 260 6.91 -12.54 11.90
CA ILE A 260 7.26 -13.62 10.97
C ILE A 260 8.38 -13.20 10.01
N LEU A 261 8.37 -11.93 9.59
CA LEU A 261 9.29 -11.29 8.66
C LEU A 261 9.98 -10.07 9.30
N PRO A 262 10.91 -10.27 10.27
CA PRO A 262 11.71 -9.18 10.86
C PRO A 262 12.49 -8.33 9.84
N GLU A 263 12.72 -8.83 8.62
CA GLU A 263 13.33 -8.06 7.53
C GLU A 263 12.50 -6.81 7.17
N LEU A 264 11.19 -6.86 7.36
CA LEU A 264 10.31 -5.70 7.18
C LEU A 264 10.55 -4.64 8.25
N PHE A 265 10.80 -5.04 9.50
CA PHE A 265 11.18 -4.11 10.56
C PHE A 265 12.51 -3.42 10.23
N GLY A 266 13.50 -4.18 9.78
CA GLY A 266 14.76 -3.63 9.30
C GLY A 266 14.58 -2.66 8.12
N MET A 267 13.60 -2.92 7.24
CA MET A 267 13.30 -2.04 6.11
C MET A 267 12.74 -0.70 6.59
N ILE A 268 11.80 -0.73 7.55
CA ILE A 268 11.19 0.47 8.12
C ILE A 268 12.23 1.31 8.86
N ASP A 269 13.00 0.68 9.75
CA ASP A 269 14.07 1.36 10.51
C ASP A 269 15.13 1.94 9.58
N GLY A 270 15.53 1.16 8.58
CA GLY A 270 16.52 1.58 7.61
C GLY A 270 16.04 2.76 6.75
N LEU A 271 14.78 2.73 6.33
CA LEU A 271 14.15 3.81 5.59
C LEU A 271 14.12 5.08 6.44
N TRP A 272 13.69 4.98 7.70
CA TRP A 272 13.65 6.10 8.63
C TRP A 272 15.03 6.75 8.82
N VAL A 273 16.08 5.94 9.00
CA VAL A 273 17.45 6.44 9.17
C VAL A 273 17.95 7.15 7.91
N ILE A 274 17.75 6.55 6.72
CA ILE A 274 18.20 7.14 5.45
C ILE A 274 17.47 8.46 5.19
N LEU A 275 16.15 8.48 5.31
CA LEU A 275 15.34 9.68 5.06
C LEU A 275 15.66 10.79 6.06
N SER A 276 15.76 10.47 7.35
CA SER A 276 16.06 11.46 8.39
C SER A 276 17.42 12.11 8.18
N LYS A 277 18.44 11.33 7.79
CA LYS A 277 19.77 11.85 7.53
C LYS A 277 19.82 12.74 6.31
N GLU A 278 19.16 12.32 5.24
CA GLU A 278 19.22 13.07 3.99
C GLU A 278 18.34 14.32 4.02
N LEU A 279 17.22 14.27 4.73
CA LEU A 279 16.46 15.47 5.04
C LEU A 279 17.29 16.45 5.88
N LYS A 280 18.03 15.96 6.87
CA LYS A 280 18.91 16.80 7.70
C LYS A 280 20.11 17.35 6.93
N SER A 281 20.66 16.62 5.96
CA SER A 281 21.76 17.09 5.11
C SER A 281 21.29 18.18 4.15
N LEU A 282 20.08 18.05 3.60
CA LEU A 282 19.45 19.08 2.77
C LEU A 282 19.11 20.33 3.57
N LEU A 283 18.56 20.19 4.78
CA LEU A 283 18.24 21.32 5.67
C LEU A 283 19.49 22.02 6.24
N ARG A 284 20.62 21.31 6.33
CA ARG A 284 21.88 21.85 6.85
C ARG A 284 22.78 22.46 5.79
N ARG A 285 22.48 22.35 4.49
CA ARG A 285 23.15 23.15 3.47
C ARG A 285 22.70 24.61 3.67
N PRO A 286 23.51 25.50 4.25
CA PRO A 286 23.22 26.92 4.16
C PRO A 286 23.34 27.29 2.68
N GLU A 287 22.53 28.23 2.22
CA GLU A 287 22.76 28.94 0.97
C GLU A 287 24.24 29.37 0.91
N GLY A 288 25.01 28.81 -0.01
CA GLY A 288 26.46 29.01 -0.04
C GLY A 288 27.15 28.07 -1.02
N ASP A 289 26.92 28.31 -2.30
CA ASP A 289 27.94 28.45 -3.36
C ASP A 289 27.30 29.13 -4.58
#